data_AF-A0A3B1B5I2-F1
#
_entry.id   AF-A0A3B1B5I2-F1
#
_cell.length_a   1.000
_cell.length_b   1.000
_cell.length_c   1.000
_cell.angle_alpha   90.00
_cell.angle_beta   90.00
_cell.angle_gamma   90.00
#
_symmetry.space_group_name_H-M   'P 1'
#
loop_
_entity.id
_entity.type
_entity.pdbx_description
1 polymer ?
#
loop_
_entity_poly.entity_id
_entity_poly.type
_entity_poly.pdbx_seq_one_letter_code
_entity_poly.pdbx_strand_id
1 'polypeptide(L)'
;MPRSVAHLVAFPPLAQAVGQLRVHPDSRLQIHYPGGDEGMLWLNELQSWLVALGVSSERMELIPGSSRQTVIEIDIVTANGKSIIKTSNKQNNNEPVVNQ
;
A
#
# COMPACT_ATOMS: atom_id res chain seq x y z
N MET A 1 13.68 -4.70 0.77
CA MET A 1 12.47 -3.93 1.14
C MET A 1 12.89 -2.64 1.84
N PRO A 2 12.29 -1.47 1.55
CA PRO A 2 12.77 -0.21 2.11
C PRO A 2 12.45 -0.14 3.61
N ARG A 3 13.48 0.09 4.45
CA ARG A 3 13.36 0.18 5.92
C ARG A 3 13.28 1.64 6.41
N SER A 4 12.71 2.56 5.64
CA SER A 4 12.60 3.96 6.08
C SER A 4 11.43 4.74 5.48
N VAL A 5 10.83 5.58 6.31
CA VAL A 5 9.80 6.57 5.98
C VAL A 5 10.23 7.49 4.83
N ALA A 6 11.51 7.85 4.80
CA ALA A 6 12.07 8.74 3.78
C ALA A 6 11.96 8.15 2.36
N HIS A 7 11.95 6.81 2.23
CA HIS A 7 11.78 6.16 0.94
C HIS A 7 10.32 6.02 0.51
N LEU A 8 9.38 6.07 1.45
CA LEU A 8 7.94 5.94 1.17
C LEU A 8 7.26 7.25 0.81
N VAL A 9 7.75 8.38 1.33
CA VAL A 9 7.29 9.70 0.89
C VAL A 9 7.74 9.98 -0.56
N ALA A 10 8.84 9.37 -0.99
CA ALA A 10 9.28 9.37 -2.38
C ALA A 10 8.55 8.34 -3.26
N PHE A 11 7.57 7.59 -2.74
CA PHE A 11 6.80 6.59 -3.47
C PHE A 11 5.56 7.24 -4.09
N PRO A 12 5.54 7.49 -5.42
CA PRO A 12 4.42 8.17 -6.07
C PRO A 12 3.04 7.51 -5.84
N PRO A 13 2.91 6.17 -5.80
CA PRO A 13 1.62 5.51 -5.56
C PRO A 13 0.97 5.86 -4.22
N LEU A 14 1.76 6.02 -3.16
CA LEU A 14 1.24 6.30 -1.82
C LEU A 14 0.70 7.73 -1.74
N ALA A 15 1.46 8.69 -2.26
CA ALA A 15 1.03 10.08 -2.35
C ALA A 15 -0.25 10.23 -3.20
N GLN A 16 -0.34 9.49 -4.32
CA GLN A 16 -1.55 9.44 -5.13
C GLN A 16 -2.74 8.84 -4.36
N ALA A 17 -2.54 7.76 -3.62
CA ALA A 17 -3.61 7.14 -2.85
C ALA A 17 -4.16 8.08 -1.76
N VAL A 18 -3.27 8.75 -1.03
CA VAL A 18 -3.64 9.78 -0.03
C VAL A 18 -4.42 10.93 -0.68
N GLY A 19 -3.98 11.40 -1.86
CA GLY A 19 -4.68 12.43 -2.62
C GLY A 19 -6.10 12.02 -3.03
N GLN A 20 -6.26 10.80 -3.54
CA GLN A 20 -7.55 10.26 -3.97
C GLN A 20 -8.53 10.07 -2.81
N LEU A 21 -8.05 9.58 -1.66
CA LEU A 21 -8.83 9.51 -0.42
C LEU A 21 -9.36 10.87 0.02
N ARG A 22 -8.64 11.97 -0.27
CA ARG A 22 -9.06 13.32 0.09
C ARG A 22 -10.15 13.87 -0.83
N VAL A 23 -10.10 13.53 -2.12
CA VAL A 23 -11.09 13.97 -3.13
C VAL A 23 -12.36 13.12 -3.07
N HIS A 24 -12.27 11.87 -2.61
CA HIS A 24 -13.40 10.96 -2.48
C HIS A 24 -13.62 10.58 -1.00
N PRO A 25 -14.42 11.36 -0.24
CA PRO A 25 -14.60 11.16 1.20
C PRO A 25 -15.24 9.80 1.54
N ASP A 26 -16.11 9.29 0.65
CA ASP A 26 -16.78 7.99 0.83
C ASP A 26 -15.92 6.79 0.42
N SER A 27 -14.66 7.02 0.02
CA SER A 27 -13.74 5.95 -0.30
C SER A 27 -13.02 5.40 0.93
N ARG A 28 -12.58 4.15 0.84
CA ARG A 28 -11.75 3.48 1.83
C ARG A 28 -10.48 2.96 1.17
N LEU A 29 -9.44 2.83 1.99
CA LEU A 29 -8.16 2.25 1.63
C LEU A 29 -8.18 0.78 2.03
N GLN A 30 -8.15 -0.13 1.07
CA GLN A 30 -7.95 -1.55 1.34
C GLN A 30 -6.46 -1.86 1.29
N ILE A 31 -5.97 -2.50 2.36
CA ILE A 31 -4.58 -2.91 2.52
C ILE A 31 -4.56 -4.43 2.61
N HIS A 32 -4.10 -5.07 1.54
CA HIS A 32 -3.87 -6.50 1.52
C HIS A 32 -2.46 -6.77 2.00
N TYR A 33 -2.31 -7.61 3.02
CA TYR A 33 -1.00 -7.91 3.60
C TYR A 33 -0.76 -9.42 3.71
N PRO A 34 0.51 -9.88 3.62
CA PRO A 34 0.85 -11.26 3.93
C PRO A 34 0.44 -11.61 5.37
N GLY A 35 -0.06 -12.82 5.59
CA GLY A 35 -0.30 -13.29 6.96
C GLY A 35 1.01 -13.54 7.72
N GLY A 36 0.91 -13.75 9.04
CA GLY A 36 2.05 -14.03 9.91
C GLY A 36 2.67 -12.77 10.52
N ASP A 37 3.61 -12.97 11.44
CA ASP A 37 4.15 -11.92 12.31
C ASP A 37 4.89 -10.83 11.52
N GLU A 38 5.63 -11.20 10.47
CA GLU A 38 6.34 -10.27 9.61
C GLU A 38 5.36 -9.36 8.83
N GLY A 39 4.27 -9.93 8.33
CA GLY A 39 3.22 -9.18 7.65
C GLY A 39 2.48 -8.22 8.58
N MET A 40 2.21 -8.65 9.82
CA MET A 40 1.62 -7.81 10.86
C MET A 40 2.53 -6.65 11.28
N LEU A 41 3.83 -6.89 11.45
CA LEU A 41 4.80 -5.84 11.78
C LEU A 41 4.82 -4.77 10.70
N TRP A 42 4.93 -5.19 9.44
CA TRP A 42 4.96 -4.26 8.32
C TRP A 42 3.63 -3.50 8.15
N LEU A 43 2.51 -4.17 8.36
CA LEU A 43 1.20 -3.53 8.34
C LEU A 43 1.09 -2.40 9.38
N ASN A 44 1.58 -2.64 10.60
CA ASN A 44 1.55 -1.65 11.68
C ASN A 44 2.42 -0.42 11.36
N GLU A 45 3.59 -0.63 10.75
CA GLU A 45 4.44 0.47 10.28
C GLU A 45 3.74 1.29 9.19
N LEU A 46 3.15 0.62 8.19
CA LEU A 46 2.42 1.28 7.11
C LEU A 46 1.23 2.11 7.63
N GLN A 47 0.43 1.56 8.55
CA GLN A 47 -0.67 2.31 9.17
C GLN A 47 -0.17 3.55 9.91
N SER A 48 0.91 3.40 10.67
CA SER A 48 1.50 4.53 11.41
C SER A 48 1.92 5.66 10.46
N TRP A 49 2.49 5.32 9.30
CA TRP A 49 2.85 6.31 8.28
C TRP A 49 1.64 6.93 7.60
N LEU A 50 0.61 6.15 7.25
CA LEU A 50 -0.63 6.65 6.65
C LEU A 50 -1.37 7.61 7.57
N VAL A 51 -1.40 7.32 8.88
CA VAL A 51 -1.97 8.22 9.90
C VAL A 51 -1.16 9.52 9.97
N ALA A 52 0.17 9.45 9.98
CA ALA A 52 1.03 10.63 9.96
C ALA A 52 0.85 11.50 8.69
N LEU A 53 0.42 10.90 7.57
CA LEU A 53 0.08 11.58 6.32
C LEU A 53 -1.38 12.11 6.29
N GLY A 54 -2.15 11.91 7.37
CA GLY A 54 -3.51 12.43 7.54
C GLY A 54 -4.62 11.51 7.07
N VAL A 55 -4.36 10.22 6.88
CA VAL A 55 -5.40 9.22 6.60
C VAL A 55 -5.94 8.65 7.91
N SER A 56 -7.23 8.82 8.17
CA SER A 56 -7.88 8.22 9.35
C SER A 56 -7.88 6.68 9.25
N SER A 57 -7.55 6.00 10.36
CA SER A 57 -7.56 4.53 10.45
C SER A 57 -8.94 3.93 10.21
N GLU A 58 -10.02 4.64 10.52
CA GLU A 58 -11.41 4.21 10.25
C GLU A 58 -11.70 4.03 8.76
N ARG A 59 -10.92 4.71 7.92
CA ARG A 59 -11.00 4.63 6.46
C ARG A 59 -10.10 3.54 5.89
N MET A 60 -9.39 2.79 6.72
CA MET A 60 -8.55 1.68 6.31
C MET A 60 -9.28 0.36 6.57
N GLU A 61 -9.21 -0.55 5.61
CA GLU A 61 -9.69 -1.91 5.72
C GLU A 61 -8.52 -2.87 5.50
N LEU A 62 -8.33 -3.80 6.43
CA LEU A 62 -7.16 -4.65 6.51
C LEU A 62 -7.53 -6.06 6.09
N ILE A 63 -6.96 -6.52 4.99
CA ILE A 63 -7.31 -7.81 4.40
C ILE A 63 -6.11 -8.76 4.51
N PRO A 64 -6.14 -9.73 5.43
CA PRO A 64 -5.07 -10.72 5.53
C PRO A 64 -5.11 -11.67 4.32
N GLY A 65 -3.96 -12.22 3.97
CA GLY A 65 -3.87 -13.24 2.91
C GLY A 65 -3.72 -12.64 1.51
N SER A 66 -2.88 -11.61 1.38
CA SER A 66 -2.38 -11.16 0.07
C SER A 66 -1.94 -12.37 -0.76
N SER A 67 -2.43 -12.45 -2.00
CA SER A 67 -2.15 -13.55 -2.94
C SER A 67 -0.66 -13.68 -3.30
N ARG A 68 0.16 -12.71 -2.89
CA ARG A 68 1.61 -12.69 -2.99
C ARG A 68 2.20 -12.59 -1.58
N GLN A 69 2.84 -13.67 -1.12
CA GLN A 69 3.40 -13.81 0.24
C GLN A 69 4.41 -12.72 0.66
N THR A 70 4.84 -11.82 -0.23
CA THR A 70 5.90 -10.84 0.03
C THR A 70 5.53 -9.39 -0.32
N VAL A 71 4.24 -9.11 -0.61
CA VAL A 71 3.82 -7.80 -1.12
C VAL A 71 2.57 -7.30 -0.39
N ILE A 72 2.59 -6.02 0.02
CA ILE A 72 1.38 -5.26 0.38
C ILE A 72 0.81 -4.68 -0.90
N GLU A 73 -0.49 -4.85 -1.06
CA GLU A 73 -1.27 -4.25 -2.12
C GLU A 73 -2.19 -3.19 -1.52
N ILE A 74 -2.27 -2.05 -2.20
CA ILE A 74 -3.09 -0.92 -1.76
C ILE A 74 -4.11 -0.64 -2.86
N ASP A 75 -5.37 -0.68 -2.47
CA ASP A 75 -6.52 -0.41 -3.33
C ASP A 75 -7.37 0.71 -2.73
N ILE A 76 -7.96 1.54 -3.58
CA ILE A 76 -8.99 2.51 -3.15
C ILE A 76 -10.33 2.02 -3.67
N VAL A 77 -11.24 1.81 -2.73
CA VAL A 77 -12.60 1.36 -3.00
C VAL A 77 -13.58 2.48 -2.64
N THR A 78 -14.43 2.85 -3.59
CA THR A 78 -15.55 3.77 -3.35
C THR A 78 -16.74 3.01 -2.75
N ALA A 79 -17.69 3.72 -2.14
CA ALA A 79 -18.87 3.14 -1.46
C ALA A 79 -19.74 2.19 -2.32
N ASN A 80 -19.62 2.23 -3.65
CA ASN A 80 -20.26 1.33 -4.61
C ASN A 80 -19.43 0.07 -4.95
N GLY A 81 -18.36 -0.22 -4.19
CA GLY A 81 -17.52 -1.43 -4.36
C GLY A 81 -16.63 -1.43 -5.60
N LYS A 82 -16.58 -0.32 -6.35
CA LYS A 82 -15.74 -0.19 -7.54
C LYS A 82 -14.32 0.22 -7.11
N SER A 83 -13.35 -0.67 -7.32
CA SER A 83 -11.94 -0.32 -7.22
C SER A 83 -11.61 0.72 -8.30
N ILE A 84 -11.19 1.90 -7.88
CA ILE A 84 -10.82 2.98 -8.80
C ILE A 84 -9.34 2.90 -9.20
N ILE A 85 -8.53 2.11 -8.49
CA ILE A 85 -7.09 1.92 -8.75
C ILE A 85 -6.57 0.64 -8.08
N LYS A 86 -5.78 -0.14 -8.83
CA LYS A 86 -4.96 -1.25 -8.34
C LYS A 86 -3.48 -0.85 -8.35
N THR A 87 -2.85 -0.76 -7.19
CA THR A 87 -1.40 -0.53 -7.10
C THR A 87 -0.67 -1.78 -6.58
N SER A 88 -0.01 -2.51 -7.49
CA SER A 88 0.85 -3.64 -7.14
C SER A 88 2.32 -3.24 -7.29
N ASN A 89 3.12 -3.41 -6.23
CA ASN A 89 4.58 -3.28 -6.33
C ASN A 89 5.16 -4.57 -6.96
N LYS A 90 5.35 -4.58 -8.28
CA LYS A 90 6.15 -5.60 -8.97
C LYS A 90 7.56 -5.05 -9.12
N GLN A 91 8.47 -5.44 -8.23
CA GLN A 91 9.89 -5.18 -8.40
C GLN A 91 10.36 -5.88 -9.69
N ASN A 92 10.55 -5.09 -10.74
CA ASN A 92 11.20 -5.51 -11.96
C ASN A 92 12.69 -5.73 -11.64
N ASN A 93 13.10 -6.99 -11.62
CA ASN A 93 14.51 -7.36 -11.61
C ASN A 93 15.04 -7.21 -13.04
N ASN A 94 15.52 -6.03 -13.38
CA ASN A 94 16.44 -5.82 -14.49
C ASN A 94 17.85 -6.08 -13.96
N GLU A 95 18.25 -7.35 -13.96
CA GLU A 95 19.68 -7.72 -13.92
C GLU A 95 20.35 -7.24 -15.22
N PRO A 96 21.54 -6.63 -15.17
CA PRO A 96 22.30 -6.36 -16.38
C PRO A 96 22.83 -7.68 -16.93
N VAL A 97 22.47 -8.02 -18.16
CA VAL A 97 23.16 -9.08 -18.92
C VAL A 97 24.60 -8.64 -19.12
N VAL A 98 25.52 -9.24 -18.38
CA VAL A 98 26.96 -9.16 -18.65
C VAL A 98 27.24 -9.97 -19.91
N ASN A 99 27.50 -9.28 -21.03
CA ASN A 99 28.04 -9.92 -22.22
C ASN A 99 29.57 -9.91 -22.10
N GLN A 100 30.15 -11.10 -21.95
CA GLN A 100 31.56 -11.39 -22.23
C GLN A 100 31.72 -11.74 -23.71
#